data_AF-A0A7R7VLE3-F1
#
_entry.id   AF-A0A7R7VLE3-F1
#
_cell.length_a   1.000
_cell.length_b   1.000
_cell.length_c   1.000
_cell.angle_alpha   90.00
_cell.angle_beta   90.00
_cell.angle_gamma   90.00
#
_symmetry.space_group_name_H-M   'P 1'
#
loop_
_entity.id
_entity.type
_entity.pdbx_description
1 polymer ?
#
loop_
_entity_poly.entity_id
_entity_poly.type
_entity_poly.pdbx_seq_one_letter_code
_entity_poly.pdbx_strand_id
1 'polypeptide(L)'
;MHLFSILIPLALLTSPILATPVDLEARAGGTVRCTATNTSKSKHTSKSWTVSVEDAKNLVQRAGVKGADKTGYPHAFGNADKLQWDPAACKKTNIDLLEYPVFWQGAKQINPDKKINEQAHTPIRVVYANAGGTPVYCGIMIHSEVKQEPDDNKSWIGEAGFSKCT
;
A
#
# COMPACT_ATOMS: atom_id res chain seq x y z
N MET A 1 16.06 76.70 21.56
CA MET A 1 16.23 75.23 21.56
C MET A 1 15.08 74.61 22.32
N HIS A 2 14.02 74.11 21.69
CA HIS A 2 13.05 73.16 22.28
C HIS A 2 12.56 72.26 21.14
N LEU A 3 12.94 70.98 21.19
CA LEU A 3 12.57 69.93 20.24
C LEU A 3 11.19 69.38 20.63
N PHE A 4 10.24 69.37 19.69
CA PHE A 4 8.99 68.65 19.83
C PHE A 4 9.21 67.17 19.48
N SER A 5 9.10 66.30 20.49
CA SER A 5 9.08 64.85 20.33
C SER A 5 7.73 64.40 19.79
N ILE A 6 7.71 63.83 18.59
CA ILE A 6 6.55 63.13 18.02
C ILE A 6 6.76 61.63 18.24
N LEU A 7 5.90 61.01 19.05
CA LEU A 7 5.82 59.55 19.21
C LEU A 7 4.72 59.00 18.27
N ILE A 8 5.10 58.14 17.33
CA ILE A 8 4.20 57.38 16.47
C ILE A 8 4.01 55.98 17.11
N PRO A 9 2.79 55.54 17.45
CA PRO A 9 2.56 54.17 17.88
C PRO A 9 2.45 53.24 16.67
N LEU A 10 3.38 52.30 16.56
CA LEU A 10 3.34 51.21 15.58
C LEU A 10 2.41 50.10 16.09
N ALA A 11 1.19 50.03 15.57
CA ALA A 11 0.26 48.95 15.88
C ALA A 11 0.69 47.65 15.15
N LEU A 12 1.26 46.71 15.89
CA LEU A 12 1.56 45.36 15.42
C LEU A 12 0.26 44.54 15.33
N LEU A 13 -0.31 44.45 14.12
CA LEU A 13 -1.35 43.48 13.80
C LEU A 13 -0.73 42.08 13.71
N THR A 14 -0.73 41.33 14.82
CA THR A 14 -0.44 39.90 14.79
C THR A 14 -1.69 39.15 14.37
N SER A 15 -1.85 38.92 13.06
CA SER A 15 -2.84 37.98 12.55
C SER A 15 -2.52 36.58 13.07
N PRO A 16 -3.45 35.84 13.70
CA PRO A 16 -3.24 34.42 13.95
C PRO A 16 -3.24 33.71 12.60
N ILE A 17 -2.10 33.14 12.23
CA ILE A 17 -2.04 32.14 11.17
C ILE A 17 -2.80 30.94 11.70
N LEU A 18 -4.06 30.80 11.29
CA LEU A 18 -4.79 29.53 11.36
C LEU A 18 -4.02 28.53 10.50
N ALA A 19 -3.07 27.83 11.12
CA ALA A 19 -2.52 26.60 10.58
C ALA A 19 -3.67 25.60 10.56
N THR A 20 -4.35 25.50 9.41
CA THR A 20 -5.16 24.34 9.11
C THR A 20 -4.25 23.11 9.21
N PRO A 21 -4.69 21.98 9.78
CA PRO A 21 -3.92 20.76 9.74
C PRO A 21 -3.82 20.34 8.28
N VAL A 22 -2.73 20.73 7.63
CA VAL A 22 -2.33 20.19 6.34
C VAL A 22 -1.91 18.76 6.64
N ASP A 23 -2.81 17.83 6.34
CA ASP A 23 -2.61 16.40 6.10
C ASP A 23 -1.16 15.90 6.35
N LEU A 24 -0.77 15.83 7.64
CA LEU A 24 0.55 15.36 8.06
C LEU A 24 0.67 13.83 7.88
N GLU A 25 -0.43 13.14 7.56
CA GLU A 25 -0.47 11.73 7.20
C GLU A 25 0.10 11.44 5.79
N ALA A 26 0.37 12.47 4.97
CA ALA A 26 0.99 12.29 3.67
C ALA A 26 2.53 12.17 3.70
N ARG A 27 3.20 12.37 4.86
CA ARG A 27 4.68 12.41 4.96
C ARG A 27 5.31 11.45 5.97
N ALA A 28 4.54 10.72 6.76
CA ALA A 28 5.07 9.57 7.49
C ALA A 28 4.83 8.33 6.62
N GLY A 29 5.89 7.76 6.05
CA GLY A 29 5.84 6.47 5.36
C GLY A 29 5.30 5.41 6.32
N GLY A 30 3.98 5.17 6.26
CA GLY A 30 3.30 4.24 7.15
C GLY A 30 3.66 2.80 6.85
N THR A 31 3.57 1.95 7.86
CA THR A 31 3.65 0.50 7.69
C THR A 31 2.34 -0.14 8.09
N VAL A 32 1.98 -1.24 7.42
CA VAL A 32 0.87 -2.11 7.84
C VAL A 32 1.40 -3.48 8.23
N ARG A 33 0.67 -4.16 9.11
CA ARG A 33 0.95 -5.55 9.48
C ARG A 33 -0.01 -6.49 8.78
N CYS A 34 0.55 -7.37 7.96
CA CYS A 34 -0.19 -8.45 7.32
C CYS A 34 -0.08 -9.70 8.19
N THR A 35 -1.21 -10.31 8.57
CA THR A 35 -1.23 -11.51 9.41
C THR A 35 -2.05 -12.60 8.73
N ALA A 36 -1.51 -13.81 8.70
CA ALA A 36 -2.15 -14.98 8.11
C ALA A 36 -1.91 -16.23 8.97
N THR A 37 -2.71 -17.26 8.71
CA THR A 37 -2.54 -18.60 9.27
C THR A 37 -1.50 -19.34 8.43
N ASN A 38 -0.38 -19.69 9.04
CA ASN A 38 0.65 -20.53 8.46
C ASN A 38 0.26 -22.01 8.56
N THR A 39 0.09 -22.63 7.39
CA THR A 39 -0.34 -24.02 7.16
C THR A 39 0.83 -24.94 6.80
N SER A 40 2.08 -24.46 6.84
CA SER A 40 3.27 -25.24 6.43
C SER A 40 3.53 -26.50 7.28
N LYS A 41 2.90 -26.60 8.45
CA LYS A 41 3.03 -27.72 9.39
C LYS A 41 1.64 -28.19 9.83
N SER A 42 1.56 -29.43 10.30
CA SER A 42 0.30 -30.03 10.81
C SER A 42 -0.38 -29.20 11.89
N LYS A 43 0.40 -28.52 12.74
CA LYS A 43 -0.11 -27.51 13.66
C LYS A 43 -0.01 -26.13 13.05
N HIS A 44 -1.16 -25.52 12.78
CA HIS A 44 -1.23 -24.17 12.24
C HIS A 44 -0.71 -23.14 13.25
N THR A 45 -0.07 -22.10 12.74
CA THR A 45 0.50 -21.00 13.55
C THR A 45 0.18 -19.65 12.93
N SER A 46 0.25 -18.56 13.69
CA SER A 46 0.13 -17.22 13.10
C SER A 46 1.47 -16.77 12.52
N LYS A 47 1.42 -16.15 11.34
CA LYS A 47 2.58 -15.50 10.71
C LYS A 47 2.22 -14.06 10.39
N SER A 48 3.09 -13.13 10.79
CA SER A 48 2.95 -11.72 10.48
C SER A 48 4.14 -11.18 9.71
N TRP A 49 3.87 -10.17 8.88
CA TRP A 49 4.85 -9.40 8.14
C TRP A 49 4.53 -7.91 8.21
N THR A 50 5.57 -7.08 8.23
CA THR A 50 5.44 -5.62 8.14
C THR A 50 5.69 -5.19 6.70
N VAL A 51 4.80 -4.36 6.15
CA VAL A 51 4.87 -3.89 4.76
C VAL A 51 4.88 -2.37 4.74
N SER A 52 5.79 -1.78 3.96
CA SER A 52 5.84 -0.34 3.72
C SER A 52 4.69 0.07 2.78
N VAL A 53 3.83 0.97 3.26
CA VAL A 53 2.74 1.53 2.44
C VAL A 53 3.31 2.40 1.31
N GLU A 54 4.43 3.07 1.57
CA GLU A 54 5.11 3.88 0.55
C GLU A 54 5.67 3.02 -0.58
N ASP A 55 6.34 1.91 -0.26
CA ASP A 55 6.85 0.97 -1.27
C ASP A 55 5.71 0.38 -2.11
N ALA A 56 4.59 0.04 -1.45
CA ALA A 56 3.39 -0.45 -2.13
C ALA A 56 2.80 0.61 -3.09
N LYS A 57 2.69 1.86 -2.66
CA LYS A 57 2.25 2.97 -3.52
C LYS A 57 3.20 3.18 -4.71
N ASN A 58 4.52 3.13 -4.48
CA ASN A 58 5.52 3.25 -5.54
C ASN A 58 5.46 2.08 -6.53
N LEU A 59 5.18 0.87 -6.07
CA LEU A 59 4.91 -0.28 -6.94
C LEU A 59 3.66 -0.06 -7.79
N VAL A 60 2.56 0.40 -7.20
CA VAL A 60 1.32 0.72 -7.93
C VAL A 60 1.56 1.73 -9.04
N GLN A 61 2.32 2.80 -8.76
CA GLN A 61 2.64 3.80 -9.79
C GLN A 61 3.49 3.23 -10.93
N ARG A 62 4.45 2.35 -10.61
CA ARG A 62 5.30 1.71 -11.63
C ARG A 62 4.56 0.66 -12.45
N ALA A 63 3.72 -0.16 -11.80
CA ALA A 63 2.92 -1.18 -12.46
C ALA A 63 1.88 -0.54 -13.41
N GLY A 64 1.31 0.60 -13.01
CA GLY A 64 0.28 1.27 -13.79
C GLY A 64 -1.00 0.42 -13.90
N VAL A 65 -1.82 0.71 -14.91
CA VAL A 65 -3.10 0.00 -15.16
C VAL A 65 -3.12 -0.75 -16.50
N LYS A 66 -2.00 -0.74 -17.23
CA LYS A 66 -1.88 -1.51 -18.47
C LYS A 66 -1.68 -2.97 -18.10
N GLY A 67 -2.27 -3.88 -18.87
CA GLY A 67 -2.33 -5.31 -18.56
C GLY A 67 -0.96 -5.94 -18.28
N ALA A 68 -1.00 -7.14 -17.68
CA ALA A 68 0.11 -8.03 -17.35
C ALA A 68 1.45 -7.73 -18.06
N ASP A 69 2.47 -7.41 -17.27
CA ASP A 69 3.87 -7.42 -17.70
C ASP A 69 4.41 -8.87 -17.77
N LYS A 70 5.73 -9.04 -17.90
CA LYS A 70 6.36 -10.38 -17.99
C LYS A 70 6.18 -11.21 -16.71
N THR A 71 5.93 -10.59 -15.57
CA THR A 71 5.57 -11.28 -14.33
C THR A 71 4.16 -11.87 -14.38
N GLY A 72 3.31 -11.37 -15.30
CA GLY A 72 1.87 -11.60 -15.32
C GLY A 72 1.08 -10.47 -14.66
N TYR A 73 1.70 -9.63 -13.83
CA TYR A 73 0.97 -8.59 -13.08
C TYR A 73 1.00 -7.22 -13.78
N PRO A 74 0.03 -6.33 -13.50
CA PRO A 74 -1.10 -6.51 -12.59
C PRO A 74 -2.19 -7.44 -13.11
N HIS A 75 -2.91 -8.06 -12.18
CA HIS A 75 -4.08 -8.89 -12.46
C HIS A 75 -5.37 -8.23 -11.95
N ALA A 76 -6.50 -8.54 -12.57
CA ALA A 76 -7.80 -8.15 -12.07
C ALA A 76 -8.10 -8.83 -10.72
N PHE A 77 -8.48 -8.05 -9.72
CA PHE A 77 -8.90 -8.51 -8.41
C PHE A 77 -10.43 -8.58 -8.35
N GLY A 78 -10.97 -9.80 -8.38
CA GLY A 78 -12.42 -10.03 -8.35
C GLY A 78 -13.10 -9.72 -7.01
N ASN A 79 -12.34 -9.49 -5.93
CA ASN A 79 -12.84 -9.15 -4.59
C ASN A 79 -13.95 -10.08 -4.07
N ALA A 80 -13.79 -11.39 -4.24
CA ALA A 80 -14.77 -12.39 -3.78
C ALA A 80 -15.01 -12.34 -2.26
N ASP A 81 -13.97 -11.99 -1.48
CA ASP A 81 -14.02 -11.80 -0.03
C ASP A 81 -14.71 -10.49 0.41
N LYS A 82 -15.19 -9.67 -0.54
CA LYS A 82 -15.93 -8.41 -0.30
C LYS A 82 -15.17 -7.42 0.59
N LEU A 83 -13.84 -7.36 0.44
CA LEU A 83 -12.99 -6.43 1.19
C LEU A 83 -13.40 -4.99 0.89
N GLN A 84 -13.54 -4.20 1.94
CA GLN A 84 -13.92 -2.79 1.88
C GLN A 84 -12.68 -1.90 1.94
N TRP A 85 -12.53 -1.04 0.93
CA TRP A 85 -11.42 -0.09 0.81
C TRP A 85 -11.94 1.33 0.97
N ASP A 86 -11.23 2.18 1.69
CA ASP A 86 -11.73 3.51 2.07
C ASP A 86 -11.85 4.49 0.91
N PRO A 87 -10.89 4.57 -0.05
CA PRO A 87 -10.99 5.51 -1.15
C PRO A 87 -12.22 5.26 -2.02
N ALA A 88 -12.95 6.31 -2.38
CA ALA A 88 -14.19 6.19 -3.15
C ALA A 88 -13.98 5.49 -4.51
N ALA A 89 -12.81 5.67 -5.14
CA ALA A 89 -12.45 4.97 -6.38
C ALA A 89 -12.43 3.44 -6.21
N CYS A 90 -12.07 2.96 -5.02
CA CYS A 90 -11.96 1.54 -4.69
C CYS A 90 -13.29 0.89 -4.27
N LYS A 91 -14.35 1.69 -4.15
CA LYS A 91 -15.72 1.25 -3.82
C LYS A 91 -16.62 1.15 -5.05
N LYS A 92 -16.18 1.61 -6.22
CA LYS A 92 -17.02 1.63 -7.42
C LYS A 92 -17.18 0.21 -7.96
N THR A 93 -18.42 -0.23 -8.14
CA THR A 93 -18.77 -1.57 -8.64
C THR A 93 -18.38 -1.80 -10.10
N ASN A 94 -18.12 -0.71 -10.85
CA ASN A 94 -17.86 -0.74 -12.28
C ASN A 94 -16.40 -0.37 -12.61
N ILE A 95 -15.50 -0.43 -11.62
CA ILE A 95 -14.07 -0.23 -11.82
C ILE A 95 -13.35 -1.54 -11.57
N ASP A 96 -12.42 -1.86 -12.47
CA ASP A 96 -11.47 -2.95 -12.26
C ASP A 96 -10.56 -2.60 -11.09
N LEU A 97 -10.72 -3.36 -10.01
CA LEU A 97 -9.66 -3.46 -9.01
C LEU A 97 -8.55 -4.32 -9.60
N LEU A 98 -7.33 -3.91 -9.34
CA LEU A 98 -6.11 -4.59 -9.74
C LEU A 98 -5.33 -4.98 -8.49
N GLU A 99 -4.61 -6.08 -8.60
CA GLU A 99 -3.66 -6.53 -7.59
C GLU A 99 -2.24 -6.65 -8.16
N TYR A 100 -1.26 -6.35 -7.32
CA TYR A 100 0.16 -6.52 -7.63
C TYR A 100 0.90 -7.10 -6.40
N PRO A 101 1.84 -8.03 -6.57
CA PRO A 101 2.59 -8.60 -5.45
C PRO A 101 3.47 -7.54 -4.77
N VAL A 102 3.47 -7.56 -3.44
CA VAL A 102 4.34 -6.72 -2.62
C VAL A 102 5.05 -7.57 -1.57
N PHE A 103 6.31 -7.27 -1.31
CA PHE A 103 7.11 -7.96 -0.32
C PHE A 103 7.23 -7.14 0.96
N TRP A 104 7.41 -7.84 2.08
CA TRP A 104 7.60 -7.25 3.40
C TRP A 104 8.92 -6.48 3.50
N GLN A 105 9.06 -5.67 4.54
CA GLN A 105 10.26 -4.87 4.78
C GLN A 105 11.51 -5.74 4.87
N GLY A 106 12.58 -5.29 4.20
CA GLY A 106 13.86 -6.00 4.12
C GLY A 106 13.90 -7.13 3.09
N ALA A 107 12.77 -7.51 2.48
CA ALA A 107 12.77 -8.41 1.34
C ALA A 107 12.95 -7.65 0.02
N LYS A 108 13.54 -8.32 -0.96
CA LYS A 108 13.68 -7.79 -2.32
C LYS A 108 12.30 -7.78 -2.99
N GLN A 109 11.91 -6.62 -3.53
CA GLN A 109 10.67 -6.49 -4.30
C GLN A 109 10.75 -7.25 -5.63
N ILE A 110 9.56 -7.53 -6.20
CA ILE A 110 9.43 -8.21 -7.48
C ILE A 110 10.19 -7.48 -8.60
N ASN A 111 10.80 -8.25 -9.50
CA ASN A 111 11.44 -7.76 -10.70
C ASN A 111 10.48 -7.87 -11.90
N PRO A 112 10.08 -6.75 -12.54
CA PRO A 112 9.12 -6.75 -13.65
C PRO A 112 9.65 -7.44 -14.92
N ASP A 113 10.97 -7.62 -15.05
CA ASP A 113 11.61 -8.23 -16.22
C ASP A 113 11.76 -9.75 -16.12
N LYS A 114 11.31 -10.34 -15.01
CA LYS A 114 11.39 -11.78 -14.74
C LYS A 114 10.01 -12.39 -14.64
N LYS A 115 9.87 -13.65 -15.05
CA LYS A 115 8.61 -14.37 -14.83
C LYS A 115 8.39 -14.58 -13.33
N ILE A 116 7.14 -14.70 -12.89
CA ILE A 116 6.84 -14.89 -11.46
C ILE A 116 7.45 -16.18 -10.90
N ASN A 117 7.54 -17.25 -11.70
CA ASN A 117 8.14 -18.52 -11.30
C ASN A 117 9.69 -18.54 -11.29
N GLU A 118 10.34 -17.44 -11.66
CA GLU A 118 11.81 -17.30 -11.69
C GLU A 118 12.33 -16.45 -10.50
N GLN A 119 11.46 -16.13 -9.54
CA GLN A 119 11.76 -15.27 -8.41
C GLN A 119 10.93 -15.65 -7.19
N ALA A 120 11.22 -15.01 -6.05
CA ALA A 120 10.50 -15.25 -4.81
C ALA A 120 9.00 -15.01 -4.97
N HIS A 121 8.17 -15.73 -4.23
CA HIS A 121 6.72 -15.50 -4.13
C HIS A 121 6.34 -14.85 -2.81
N THR A 122 5.26 -14.09 -2.85
CA THR A 122 4.64 -13.44 -1.69
C THR A 122 3.14 -13.73 -1.71
N PRO A 123 2.49 -13.92 -0.55
CA PRO A 123 1.03 -14.02 -0.44
C PRO A 123 0.38 -12.63 -0.28
N ILE A 124 1.19 -11.57 -0.22
CA ILE A 124 0.73 -10.20 0.02
C ILE A 124 0.53 -9.49 -1.32
N ARG A 125 -0.58 -8.76 -1.44
CA ARG A 125 -0.95 -7.99 -2.62
C ARG A 125 -1.24 -6.55 -2.23
N VAL A 126 -0.75 -5.60 -3.02
CA VAL A 126 -1.31 -4.25 -3.02
C VAL A 126 -2.51 -4.24 -3.96
N VAL A 127 -3.62 -3.67 -3.49
CA VAL A 127 -4.85 -3.49 -4.26
C VAL A 127 -4.97 -2.03 -4.66
N TYR A 128 -5.36 -1.79 -5.90
CA TYR A 128 -5.54 -0.45 -6.44
C TYR A 128 -6.60 -0.43 -7.53
N ALA A 129 -7.22 0.72 -7.75
CA ALA A 129 -8.30 0.89 -8.73
C ALA A 129 -7.77 1.52 -10.02
N ASN A 130 -8.32 1.11 -11.16
CA ASN A 130 -8.15 1.81 -12.43
C ASN A 130 -9.14 2.99 -12.53
N ALA A 131 -8.76 4.16 -12.04
CA ALA A 131 -9.58 5.37 -12.12
C ALA A 131 -9.37 6.07 -13.48
N GLY A 132 -9.94 5.51 -14.54
CA GLY A 132 -9.91 6.11 -15.88
C GLY A 132 -8.50 6.23 -16.47
N GLY A 133 -7.67 5.20 -16.29
CA GLY A 133 -6.28 5.19 -16.72
C GLY A 133 -5.27 5.54 -15.61
N THR A 134 -5.74 6.01 -14.46
CA THR A 134 -4.88 6.40 -13.33
C THR A 134 -4.95 5.35 -12.22
N PRO A 135 -3.81 4.78 -11.77
CA PRO A 135 -3.81 3.82 -10.67
C PRO A 135 -4.02 4.54 -9.32
N VAL A 136 -5.05 4.14 -8.57
CA VAL A 136 -5.38 4.69 -7.25
C VAL A 136 -5.21 3.61 -6.18
N TYR A 137 -4.22 3.78 -5.29
CA TYR A 137 -3.97 2.87 -4.16
C TYR A 137 -5.23 2.70 -3.30
N CYS A 138 -5.60 1.45 -3.02
CA CYS A 138 -6.74 1.10 -2.16
C CYS A 138 -6.30 0.57 -0.80
N GLY A 139 -5.29 -0.28 -0.78
CA GLY A 139 -4.81 -0.91 0.44
C GLY A 139 -3.90 -2.12 0.16
N ILE A 140 -3.54 -2.83 1.22
CA ILE A 140 -2.74 -4.05 1.14
C ILE A 140 -3.55 -5.18 1.75
N MET A 141 -3.54 -6.33 1.09
CA MET A 141 -4.16 -7.57 1.56
C MET A 141 -3.16 -8.71 1.58
N ILE A 142 -3.51 -9.76 2.28
CA ILE A 142 -2.79 -11.02 2.31
C ILE A 142 -3.76 -12.17 2.20
N HIS A 143 -3.35 -13.28 1.60
CA HIS A 143 -4.09 -14.53 1.75
C HIS A 143 -4.29 -14.89 3.23
N SER A 144 -5.48 -15.36 3.60
CA SER A 144 -5.78 -15.68 4.99
C SER A 144 -5.03 -16.94 5.47
N GLU A 145 -4.72 -17.84 4.55
CA GLU A 145 -3.87 -19.01 4.75
C GLU A 145 -2.65 -18.97 3.85
N VAL A 146 -1.48 -19.28 4.41
CA VAL A 146 -0.19 -19.16 3.75
C VAL A 146 0.70 -20.34 4.03
N LYS A 147 1.46 -20.74 3.02
CA LYS A 147 2.40 -21.85 3.09
C LYS A 147 3.78 -21.40 2.62
N GLN A 148 4.80 -21.80 3.35
CA GLN A 148 6.18 -21.58 2.97
C GLN A 148 6.57 -22.58 1.89
N GLU A 149 7.16 -22.10 0.81
CA GLU A 149 7.71 -22.98 -0.21
C GLU A 149 9.10 -23.48 0.21
N PRO A 150 9.45 -24.72 -0.15
CA PRO A 150 10.78 -25.26 0.08
C PRO A 150 11.76 -24.73 -0.97
N ASP A 151 11.94 -23.42 -1.03
CA ASP A 151 12.85 -22.75 -1.97
C ASP A 151 13.91 -21.89 -1.26
N ASP A 152 14.99 -21.58 -1.99
CA ASP A 152 16.09 -20.76 -1.46
C ASP A 152 15.69 -19.28 -1.27
N ASN A 153 14.58 -18.87 -1.86
CA ASN A 153 14.12 -17.49 -1.89
C ASN A 153 13.22 -17.12 -0.70
N LYS A 154 12.97 -18.06 0.22
CA LYS A 154 12.06 -17.89 1.37
C LYS A 154 10.66 -17.47 0.91
N SER A 155 10.19 -18.07 -0.17
CA SER A 155 8.89 -17.79 -0.76
C SER A 155 7.74 -18.24 0.13
N TRP A 156 6.65 -17.49 0.02
CA TRP A 156 5.38 -17.81 0.66
C TRP A 156 4.27 -17.71 -0.38
N ILE A 157 3.44 -18.73 -0.45
CA ILE A 157 2.26 -18.76 -1.30
C ILE A 157 0.99 -18.64 -0.45
N GLY A 158 -0.07 -18.16 -1.07
CA GLY A 158 -1.40 -18.14 -0.46
C GLY A 158 -2.22 -19.34 -0.89
N GLU A 159 -3.03 -19.87 0.02
CA GLU A 159 -3.86 -21.06 -0.22
C GLU A 159 -5.36 -20.75 -0.17
N ALA A 160 -5.78 -19.76 0.62
CA ALA A 160 -7.19 -19.43 0.80
C ALA A 160 -7.41 -17.94 1.08
N GLY A 161 -8.55 -17.44 0.55
CA GLY A 161 -9.16 -16.14 0.85
C GLY A 161 -8.22 -14.93 0.77
N PHE A 162 -8.74 -13.78 1.19
CA PHE A 162 -7.94 -12.59 1.45
C PHE A 162 -8.44 -11.86 2.69
N SER A 163 -7.51 -11.21 3.40
CA SER A 163 -7.80 -10.30 4.51
C SER A 163 -7.01 -9.01 4.36
N LYS A 164 -7.53 -7.90 4.88
CA LYS A 164 -6.82 -6.61 4.90
C LYS A 164 -5.64 -6.67 5.88
N CYS A 165 -4.51 -6.08 5.49
CA CYS A 165 -3.44 -5.77 6.42
C CYS A 165 -3.78 -4.49 7.21
N THR A 166 -3.36 -4.42 8.47
CA THR A 166 -3.68 -3.31 9.40
C THR A 166 -2.47 -2.82 10.15
#